data_AF-A0A343TM75-F1
#
_entry.id   AF-A0A343TM75-F1
#
_cell.length_a   1.000
_cell.length_b   1.000
_cell.length_c   1.000
_cell.angle_alpha   90.00
_cell.angle_beta   90.00
_cell.angle_gamma   90.00
#
_symmetry.space_group_name_H-M   'P 1'
#
loop_
_entity.id
_entity.type
_entity.pdbx_description
1 polymer ?
#
loop_
_entity_poly.entity_id
_entity_poly.type
_entity_poly.pdbx_seq_one_letter_code
_entity_poly.pdbx_strand_id
1 'polypeptide(L)'
;MGEPHIAGHRVSVRQVYALVEERDIDPEAVADRYDLDVADVYHALAYYHDHPREMSDIEAEREDAMETFRESIERPEGVGPDTV
;
A
#
# COMPACT_ATOMS: atom_id res chain seq x y z
N MET A 1 -3.32 4.80 -13.43
CA MET A 1 -2.62 3.66 -14.10
C MET A 1 -2.53 2.50 -13.09
N GLY A 2 -2.06 1.30 -13.44
CA GLY A 2 -1.92 0.25 -12.42
C GLY A 2 -0.76 0.56 -11.47
N GLU A 3 -0.98 0.40 -10.16
CA GLU A 3 0.08 0.51 -9.15
C GLU A 3 1.20 -0.53 -9.44
N PRO A 4 2.49 -0.21 -9.28
CA PRO A 4 3.57 -1.17 -9.48
C PRO A 4 3.56 -2.24 -8.38
N HIS A 5 3.73 -3.49 -8.80
CA HIS A 5 3.71 -4.66 -7.93
C HIS A 5 5.05 -5.40 -7.99
N ILE A 6 5.40 -6.07 -6.88
CA ILE A 6 6.51 -7.02 -6.88
C ILE A 6 6.16 -8.16 -7.86
N ALA A 7 7.12 -8.51 -8.72
CA ALA A 7 6.90 -9.52 -9.75
C ALA A 7 6.44 -10.85 -9.14
N GLY A 8 5.37 -11.44 -9.69
CA GLY A 8 4.79 -12.69 -9.18
C GLY A 8 3.90 -12.52 -7.93
N HIS A 9 3.78 -11.32 -7.39
CA HIS A 9 3.05 -11.04 -6.15
C HIS A 9 1.97 -9.99 -6.34
N ARG A 10 0.96 -10.03 -5.47
CA ARG A 10 -0.08 -8.98 -5.38
C ARG A 10 0.27 -7.89 -4.39
N VAL A 11 1.52 -7.84 -3.94
CA VAL A 11 2.02 -6.83 -3.02
C VAL A 11 2.55 -5.66 -3.84
N SER A 12 1.98 -4.47 -3.62
CA SER A 12 2.45 -3.27 -4.30
C SER A 12 3.68 -2.67 -3.65
N VAL A 13 4.43 -1.91 -4.44
CA VAL A 13 5.60 -1.17 -3.97
C VAL A 13 5.20 -0.16 -2.88
N ARG A 14 4.09 0.56 -3.07
CA ARG A 14 3.53 1.48 -2.07
C ARG A 14 3.16 0.77 -0.77
N GLN A 15 2.58 -0.43 -0.84
CA GLN A 15 2.26 -1.21 0.36
C GLN A 15 3.53 -1.60 1.13
N VAL A 16 4.61 -1.98 0.44
CA VAL A 16 5.90 -2.26 1.08
C VAL A 16 6.43 -1.02 1.79
N TYR A 17 6.46 0.13 1.10
CA TYR A 17 6.87 1.40 1.68
C TYR A 17 6.06 1.74 2.96
N ALA A 18 4.73 1.62 2.89
CA ALA A 18 3.86 1.91 4.03
C ALA A 18 4.10 1.01 5.24
N LEU A 19 4.49 -0.24 5.02
CA LEU A 19 4.81 -1.15 6.10
C LEU A 19 6.19 -0.86 6.70
N VAL A 20 7.19 -0.63 5.87
CA VAL A 20 8.56 -0.48 6.36
C VAL A 20 8.80 0.92 6.92
N GLU A 21 8.46 1.96 6.18
CA GLU A 21 8.82 3.35 6.50
C GLU A 21 7.73 4.06 7.32
N GLU A 22 6.43 3.80 7.10
CA GLU A 22 5.34 4.46 7.84
C GLU A 22 4.85 3.69 9.08
N ARG A 23 5.22 2.41 9.18
CA ARG A 23 4.83 1.53 10.29
C ARG A 23 6.04 0.91 11.00
N ASP A 24 7.26 1.27 10.61
CA ASP A 24 8.52 0.80 11.19
C ASP A 24 8.58 -0.74 11.31
N ILE A 25 8.06 -1.45 10.29
CA ILE A 25 8.14 -2.91 10.25
C ILE A 25 9.44 -3.33 9.57
N ASP A 26 10.20 -4.21 10.21
CA ASP A 26 11.43 -4.76 9.64
C ASP A 26 11.21 -5.35 8.23
N PRO A 27 12.07 -5.04 7.24
CA PRO A 27 11.97 -5.57 5.88
C PRO A 27 11.93 -7.11 5.83
N GLU A 28 12.68 -7.78 6.70
CA GLU A 28 12.66 -9.24 6.84
C GLU A 28 11.29 -9.76 7.33
N ALA A 29 10.63 -9.03 8.23
CA ALA A 29 9.29 -9.39 8.70
C ALA A 29 8.21 -9.15 7.63
N VAL A 30 8.39 -8.13 6.78
CA VAL A 30 7.53 -7.93 5.59
C VAL A 30 7.74 -9.07 4.60
N ALA A 31 9.00 -9.45 4.33
CA ALA A 31 9.32 -10.54 3.44
C ALA A 31 8.68 -11.86 3.89
N ASP A 32 8.87 -12.23 5.16
CA ASP A 32 8.28 -13.44 5.75
C ASP A 32 6.75 -13.44 5.68
N ARG A 33 6.10 -12.31 6.05
CA ARG A 33 4.64 -12.20 6.07
C ARG A 33 3.99 -12.39 4.70
N TYR A 34 4.67 -11.94 3.63
CA TYR A 34 4.12 -11.92 2.28
C TYR A 34 4.77 -12.94 1.34
N ASP A 35 5.61 -13.84 1.87
CA ASP A 35 6.35 -14.86 1.10
C ASP A 35 7.20 -14.23 -0.03
N LEU A 36 7.86 -13.11 0.28
CA LEU A 36 8.71 -12.37 -0.67
C LEU A 36 10.18 -12.69 -0.44
N ASP A 37 11.00 -12.55 -1.48
CA ASP A 37 12.45 -12.42 -1.27
C ASP A 37 12.75 -11.07 -0.61
N VAL A 38 13.64 -11.06 0.38
CA VAL A 38 14.02 -9.82 1.07
C VAL A 38 14.67 -8.81 0.11
N ALA A 39 15.35 -9.27 -0.94
CA ALA A 39 15.89 -8.40 -1.98
C ALA A 39 14.77 -7.71 -2.77
N ASP A 40 13.64 -8.37 -3.01
CA ASP A 40 12.48 -7.76 -3.67
C ASP A 40 11.85 -6.66 -2.80
N VAL A 41 11.85 -6.84 -1.48
CA VAL A 41 11.43 -5.79 -0.53
C VAL A 41 12.32 -4.56 -0.64
N TYR A 42 13.64 -4.73 -0.62
CA TYR A 42 14.57 -3.60 -0.79
C TYR A 42 14.50 -2.97 -2.19
N HIS A 43 14.29 -3.77 -3.24
CA HIS A 43 14.08 -3.26 -4.59
C HIS A 43 12.80 -2.43 -4.69
N ALA A 44 11.72 -2.84 -4.02
CA ALA A 44 10.50 -2.05 -3.93
C ALA A 44 10.76 -0.71 -3.23
N LEU A 45 11.46 -0.70 -2.08
CA LEU A 45 11.81 0.54 -1.39
C LEU A 45 12.65 1.48 -2.28
N ALA A 46 13.66 0.95 -2.95
CA ALA A 46 14.47 1.72 -3.90
C ALA A 46 13.60 2.29 -5.04
N TYR A 47 12.72 1.48 -5.63
CA TYR A 47 11.80 1.93 -6.67
C TYR A 47 10.91 3.08 -6.18
N TYR A 48 10.35 2.98 -4.97
CA TYR A 48 9.50 4.02 -4.39
C TYR A 48 10.24 5.37 -4.33
N HIS A 49 11.46 5.37 -3.80
CA HIS A 49 12.25 6.59 -3.66
C HIS A 49 12.74 7.15 -5.00
N ASP A 50 12.97 6.30 -6.01
CA ASP A 50 13.36 6.73 -7.35
C ASP A 50 12.19 7.29 -8.19
N HIS A 51 10.93 6.97 -7.81
CA HIS A 51 9.73 7.34 -8.57
C HIS A 51 8.70 8.16 -7.75
N PRO A 52 9.09 9.29 -7.11
CA PRO A 52 8.21 10.02 -6.20
C PRO A 52 6.97 10.61 -6.87
N ARG A 53 7.05 10.98 -8.17
CA ARG A 53 5.90 11.51 -8.91
C ARG A 53 4.85 10.44 -9.17
N GLU A 54 5.28 9.29 -9.68
CA GLU A 54 4.40 8.14 -9.92
C GLU A 54 3.73 7.69 -8.63
N MET A 55 4.48 7.62 -7.52
CA MET A 55 3.92 7.26 -6.22
C MET A 55 2.92 8.27 -5.69
N SER A 56 3.18 9.57 -5.88
CA SER A 56 2.23 10.62 -5.50
C SER A 56 0.93 10.55 -6.32
N ASP A 57 1.01 10.27 -7.62
CA ASP A 57 -0.18 10.13 -8.47
C ASP A 57 -1.00 8.92 -8.04
N ILE A 58 -0.34 7.80 -7.72
CA ILE A 58 -1.00 6.58 -7.23
C ILE A 58 -1.71 6.81 -5.88
N GLU A 59 -1.06 7.49 -4.93
CA GLU A 59 -1.70 7.77 -3.64
C GLU A 59 -2.94 8.66 -3.84
N ALA A 60 -2.84 9.70 -4.67
CA ALA A 60 -3.98 10.56 -5.00
C ALA A 60 -5.13 9.78 -5.68
N GLU A 61 -4.83 8.97 -6.71
CA GLU A 61 -5.83 8.13 -7.39
C GLU A 61 -6.54 7.20 -6.38
N ARG A 62 -5.80 6.70 -5.39
CA ARG A 62 -6.33 5.79 -4.37
C ARG A 62 -7.17 6.52 -3.32
N GLU A 63 -6.75 7.70 -2.87
CA GLU A 63 -7.50 8.55 -1.95
C GLU A 63 -8.86 8.93 -2.55
N ASP A 64 -8.88 9.37 -3.80
CA ASP A 64 -10.10 9.71 -4.55
C ASP A 64 -11.04 8.49 -4.68
N ALA A 65 -10.49 7.32 -5.01
CA ALA A 65 -11.25 6.08 -5.11
C ALA A 65 -11.83 5.66 -3.74
N MET A 66 -11.08 5.84 -2.66
CA MET A 66 -11.51 5.52 -1.30
C MET A 66 -12.59 6.49 -0.81
N GLU A 67 -12.48 7.78 -1.12
CA GLU A 67 -13.49 8.80 -0.83
C GLU A 67 -14.79 8.50 -1.57
N THR A 68 -14.72 8.32 -2.89
CA THR A 68 -15.87 7.96 -3.73
C THR A 68 -16.55 6.67 -3.23
N PHE A 69 -15.75 5.67 -2.84
CA PHE A 69 -16.27 4.44 -2.26
C PHE A 69 -16.99 4.74 -0.95
N ARG A 70 -16.38 5.47 -0.01
CA ARG A 70 -17.00 5.83 1.28
C ARG A 70 -18.35 6.55 1.12
N GLU A 71 -18.48 7.45 0.14
CA GLU A 71 -19.72 8.17 -0.13
C GLU A 71 -20.83 7.27 -0.68
N SER A 72 -20.48 6.18 -1.36
CA SER A 72 -21.44 5.29 -2.03
C SER A 72 -21.87 4.07 -1.20
N ILE A 73 -21.24 3.79 -0.05
CA ILE A 73 -21.61 2.64 0.78
C ILE A 73 -22.83 2.93 1.65
N GLU A 74 -23.93 2.22 1.40
CA GLU A 74 -25.05 2.13 2.34
C GLU A 74 -24.67 1.22 3.51
N ARG A 75 -24.48 1.81 4.68
CA ARG A 75 -24.06 1.07 5.88
C ARG A 75 -25.26 0.82 6.80
N PRO A 76 -25.45 -0.43 7.30
CA PRO A 76 -26.47 -0.71 8.29
C PRO A 76 -26.22 0.09 9.58
N GLU A 77 -27.32 0.45 10.25
CA GLU A 77 -27.29 1.24 11.49
C GLU A 77 -26.43 0.56 12.56
N GLY A 78 -25.52 1.33 13.18
CA GLY A 78 -24.64 0.85 14.26
C GLY A 78 -23.28 0.29 13.82
N VAL A 79 -22.96 0.31 12.53
CA VAL A 79 -21.59 0.04 12.04
C VAL A 79 -21.01 1.39 11.59
N GLY A 80 -19.79 1.73 12.00
CA GLY A 80 -19.09 2.97 11.62
C GLY A 80 -17.58 2.80 11.77
N PRO A 81 -16.74 3.54 11.02
CA PRO A 81 -15.29 3.37 11.10
C PRO A 81 -14.73 3.89 12.44
N ASP A 82 -15.48 4.73 13.15
CA ASP A 82 -15.13 5.34 14.43
C ASP A 82 -15.78 4.63 15.62
N THR A 83 -15.78 3.30 15.64
CA THR A 83 -16.06 2.55 16.88
C THR A 83 -14.73 2.29 17.58
N VAL A 84 -14.29 3.27 18.37
CA VAL A 84 -13.34 3.08 19.48
C VAL A 84 -13.96 3.69 20.73
#